data_AF-A0A0D6ARS8-F1
#
_entry.id   AF-A0A0D6ARS8-F1
#
_cell.length_a   1.000
_cell.length_b   1.000
_cell.length_c   1.000
_cell.angle_alpha   90.00
_cell.angle_beta   90.00
_cell.angle_gamma   90.00
#
_symmetry.space_group_name_H-M   'P 1'
#
loop_
_entity.id
_entity.type
_entity.pdbx_description
1 polymer ?
#
loop_
_entity_poly.entity_id
_entity_poly.type
_entity_poly.pdbx_seq_one_letter_code
_entity_poly.pdbx_strand_id
1 'polypeptide(L)'
;MNKYNRLQQFRLDTHQMLFKSKDATFQLMDSIMTTENARSLEEFSLSPFFHRQWSSTYEAIEDCRPNSNKLMKRYIQEIPREQVSYAKQKYY
;
A
#
# COMPACT_ATOMS: atom_id res chain seq x y z
N MET A 1 9.99 -14.83 -16.05
CA MET A 1 9.85 -14.23 -14.70
C MET A 1 8.57 -14.80 -14.08
N ASN A 2 8.66 -15.46 -12.92
CA ASN A 2 7.49 -16.02 -12.24
C ASN A 2 6.52 -14.88 -11.82
N LYS A 3 5.20 -15.11 -11.86
CA LYS A 3 4.16 -14.16 -11.39
C LYS A 3 4.49 -13.61 -10.00
N TYR A 4 5.02 -14.45 -9.10
CA TYR A 4 5.43 -14.04 -7.76
C TYR A 4 6.59 -13.04 -7.76
N ASN A 5 7.57 -13.21 -8.66
CA ASN A 5 8.71 -12.28 -8.77
C ASN A 5 8.25 -10.88 -9.20
N ARG A 6 7.25 -10.79 -10.08
CA ARG A 6 6.65 -9.49 -10.47
C ARG A 6 6.02 -8.79 -9.27
N LEU A 7 5.22 -9.51 -8.47
CA LEU A 7 4.56 -8.94 -7.30
C LEU A 7 5.55 -8.56 -6.19
N GLN A 8 6.60 -9.37 -5.99
CA GLN A 8 7.68 -9.04 -5.06
C GLN A 8 8.40 -7.76 -5.48
N GLN A 9 8.71 -7.60 -6.77
CA GLN A 9 9.35 -6.38 -7.27
C GLN A 9 8.43 -5.17 -7.16
N PHE A 10 7.15 -5.31 -7.51
CA PHE A 10 6.16 -4.26 -7.26
C PHE A 10 6.16 -3.79 -5.81
N ARG A 11 6.13 -4.73 -4.86
CA ARG A 11 6.13 -4.43 -3.43
C ARG A 11 7.41 -3.72 -3.00
N LEU A 12 8.58 -4.17 -3.48
CA LEU A 12 9.88 -3.56 -3.20
C LEU A 12 9.95 -2.12 -3.75
N ASP A 13 9.54 -1.91 -4.99
CA ASP A 13 9.51 -0.59 -5.63
C ASP A 13 8.63 0.38 -4.84
N THR A 14 7.41 -0.04 -4.50
CA THR A 14 6.46 0.76 -3.71
C THR A 14 7.02 1.09 -2.33
N HIS A 15 7.68 0.13 -1.65
CA HIS A 15 8.36 0.36 -0.38
C HIS A 15 9.44 1.44 -0.46
N GLN A 16 10.26 1.40 -1.49
CA GLN A 16 11.30 2.41 -1.69
C GLN A 16 10.73 3.83 -1.93
N MET A 17 9.51 3.93 -2.47
CA MET A 17 8.83 5.20 -2.74
C MET A 17 8.15 5.84 -1.51
N LEU A 18 8.01 5.10 -0.41
CA LEU A 18 7.55 5.65 0.88
C LEU A 18 8.67 6.40 1.58
N PHE A 19 8.33 7.34 2.47
CA PHE A 19 9.31 8.15 3.17
C PHE A 19 9.75 7.52 4.50
N LYS A 20 9.02 7.79 5.59
CA LYS A 20 9.23 7.20 6.92
C LYS A 20 8.21 6.09 7.15
N SER A 21 8.44 5.28 8.19
CA SER A 21 7.51 4.24 8.64
C SER A 21 7.09 3.24 7.55
N LYS A 22 7.99 2.94 6.60
CA LYS A 22 7.69 2.10 5.42
C LYS A 22 7.17 0.73 5.83
N ASP A 23 7.83 0.09 6.79
CA ASP A 23 7.48 -1.25 7.25
C ASP A 23 6.14 -1.28 7.97
N ALA A 24 5.85 -0.28 8.80
CA ALA A 24 4.56 -0.18 9.49
C ALA A 24 3.43 0.11 8.49
N THR A 25 3.70 0.94 7.47
CA THR A 25 2.75 1.22 6.38
C THR A 25 2.41 -0.05 5.61
N PHE A 26 3.40 -0.88 5.30
CA PHE A 26 3.17 -2.13 4.57
C PHE A 26 2.44 -3.17 5.40
N GLN A 27 2.77 -3.29 6.68
CA GLN A 27 2.00 -4.13 7.61
C GLN A 27 0.55 -3.65 7.74
N LEU A 28 0.33 -2.33 7.78
CA LEU A 28 -1.01 -1.74 7.79
C LEU A 28 -1.76 -2.04 6.50
N MET A 29 -1.11 -1.93 5.33
CA MET A 29 -1.73 -2.29 4.05
C MET A 29 -2.14 -3.77 4.03
N ASP A 30 -1.26 -4.67 4.47
CA ASP A 30 -1.57 -6.10 4.53
C ASP A 30 -2.73 -6.38 5.49
N SER A 31 -2.76 -5.70 6.64
CA SER A 31 -3.86 -5.77 7.59
C SER A 31 -5.18 -5.29 6.98
N ILE A 32 -5.19 -4.16 6.27
CA ILE A 32 -6.37 -3.63 5.58
C ILE A 32 -6.88 -4.60 4.50
N MET A 33 -5.99 -5.23 3.74
CA MET A 33 -6.36 -6.17 2.69
C MET A 33 -6.92 -7.50 3.22
N THR A 34 -6.64 -7.83 4.48
CA THR A 34 -6.99 -9.13 5.09
C THR A 34 -8.07 -9.03 6.17
N THR A 35 -8.38 -7.81 6.63
CA THR A 35 -9.39 -7.55 7.65
C THR A 35 -10.67 -7.05 6.97
N GLU A 36 -11.66 -7.93 6.87
CA GLU A 36 -12.99 -7.55 6.37
C GLU A 36 -13.74 -6.71 7.41
N ASN A 37 -14.41 -5.64 6.95
CA ASN A 37 -15.34 -4.84 7.75
C ASN A 37 -14.77 -4.23 9.05
N ALA A 38 -13.49 -3.84 9.03
CA ALA A 38 -12.91 -3.12 10.16
C ALA A 38 -13.69 -1.83 10.46
N ARG A 39 -14.07 -1.63 11.72
CA ARG A 39 -14.88 -0.49 12.19
C ARG A 39 -14.03 0.67 12.71
N SER A 40 -12.76 0.41 12.97
CA SER A 40 -11.85 1.39 13.50
C SER A 40 -10.41 1.07 13.12
N LEU A 41 -9.50 2.03 13.33
CA LEU A 41 -8.10 1.85 13.00
C LEU A 41 -7.46 0.79 13.94
N GLU A 42 -7.97 0.71 15.18
CA GLU A 42 -7.59 -0.21 16.27
C GLU A 42 -7.59 -1.64 15.80
N GLU A 43 -8.65 -2.01 15.09
CA GLU A 43 -8.87 -3.36 14.62
C GLU A 43 -7.78 -3.80 13.63
N PHE A 44 -7.19 -2.89 12.85
CA PHE A 44 -6.08 -3.25 11.96
C PHE A 44 -4.80 -3.61 12.71
N SER A 45 -4.59 -3.09 13.92
CA SER A 45 -3.43 -3.48 14.73
C SER A 45 -3.56 -4.83 15.39
N LEU A 46 -4.79 -5.35 15.48
CA LEU A 46 -5.08 -6.68 16.00
C LEU A 46 -4.93 -7.77 14.94
N SER A 47 -4.78 -7.38 13.68
CA SER A 47 -4.57 -8.33 12.58
C SER A 47 -3.26 -9.08 12.75
N PRO A 48 -3.21 -10.40 12.44
CA PRO A 48 -1.97 -11.17 12.45
C PRO A 48 -0.92 -10.65 11.44
N PHE A 49 -1.33 -9.79 10.51
CA PHE A 49 -0.44 -9.16 9.54
C PHE A 49 0.20 -7.87 10.05
N PHE A 50 -0.22 -7.39 11.24
CA PHE A 50 0.34 -6.23 11.92
C PHE A 50 1.08 -6.64 13.18
N HIS A 51 2.41 -6.63 13.14
CA HIS A 51 3.26 -7.17 14.21
C HIS A 51 3.73 -6.09 15.20
N ARG A 52 3.30 -4.85 15.01
CA ARG A 52 3.73 -3.68 15.78
C ARG A 52 2.70 -3.30 16.83
N GLN A 53 3.09 -2.42 17.74
CA GLN A 53 2.17 -1.88 18.73
C GLN A 53 1.09 -1.02 18.08
N TRP A 54 -0.05 -0.92 18.77
CA TRP A 54 -1.20 -0.14 18.34
C TRP A 54 -0.84 1.29 17.89
N SER A 55 0.01 1.99 18.65
CA SER A 55 0.48 3.35 18.33
C SER A 55 1.16 3.46 16.97
N SER A 56 1.88 2.41 16.53
CA SER A 56 2.54 2.39 15.23
C SER A 56 1.57 2.41 14.05
N THR A 57 0.28 2.11 14.27
CA THR A 57 -0.76 2.21 13.24
C THR A 57 -1.03 3.67 12.88
N TYR A 58 -1.06 4.56 13.88
CA TYR A 58 -1.19 5.99 13.66
C TYR A 58 0.09 6.58 13.06
N GLU A 59 1.25 6.19 13.59
CA GLU A 59 2.55 6.61 13.04
C GLU A 59 2.68 6.21 11.56
N ALA A 60 2.22 5.01 11.18
CA ALA A 60 2.22 4.58 9.79
C ALA A 60 1.44 5.55 8.88
N ILE A 61 0.30 6.07 9.32
CA ILE A 61 -0.49 7.03 8.55
C ILE A 61 0.19 8.41 8.52
N GLU A 62 0.63 8.89 9.68
CA GLU A 62 1.21 10.22 9.84
C GLU A 62 2.55 10.39 9.09
N ASP A 63 3.42 9.37 9.18
CA ASP A 63 4.80 9.42 8.71
C ASP A 63 5.02 8.87 7.30
N CYS A 64 4.09 8.05 6.78
CA CYS A 64 4.24 7.41 5.47
C CYS A 64 4.56 8.43 4.36
N ARG A 65 3.88 9.59 4.40
CA ARG A 65 4.01 10.75 3.49
C ARG A 65 4.44 10.33 2.07
N PRO A 66 3.59 9.55 1.37
CA PRO A 66 3.97 8.93 0.11
C PRO A 66 4.18 9.96 -0.99
N ASN A 67 5.13 9.71 -1.89
CA ASN A 67 5.21 10.49 -3.12
C ASN A 67 4.11 10.02 -4.09
N SER A 68 2.92 10.64 -3.99
CA SER A 68 1.73 10.26 -4.75
C SER A 68 1.97 10.16 -6.26
N ASN A 69 2.78 11.07 -6.82
CA ASN A 69 3.10 11.06 -8.25
C ASN A 69 3.96 9.86 -8.66
N LYS A 70 4.96 9.49 -7.85
CA LYS A 70 5.80 8.31 -8.12
C LYS A 70 4.99 7.02 -7.97
N LEU A 71 4.19 6.92 -6.90
CA LEU A 71 3.33 5.77 -6.66
C LEU A 71 2.29 5.59 -7.76
N MET A 72 1.61 6.66 -8.17
CA MET A 72 0.62 6.61 -9.24
C MET A 72 1.22 6.09 -10.55
N LYS A 73 2.39 6.61 -10.93
CA LYS A 73 3.13 6.12 -12.11
C LYS A 73 3.46 4.63 -11.99
N ARG A 74 3.88 4.18 -10.80
CA ARG A 74 4.17 2.77 -10.54
C ARG A 74 2.92 1.90 -10.63
N TYR A 75 1.79 2.35 -10.10
CA TYR A 75 0.51 1.61 -10.13
C TYR A 75 -0.03 1.46 -11.56
N ILE A 76 0.04 2.52 -12.37
CA ILE A 76 -0.39 2.47 -13.77
C ILE A 76 0.39 1.42 -14.57
N GLN A 77 1.65 1.13 -14.22
CA GLN A 77 2.44 0.08 -14.88
C GLN A 77 1.92 -1.34 -14.61
N GLU A 78 1.15 -1.56 -13.52
CA GLU A 78 0.56 -2.87 -13.22
C GLU A 78 -0.81 -3.09 -13.86
N ILE A 79 -1.50 -2.02 -14.25
CA ILE A 79 -2.85 -2.06 -14.84
C ILE A 79 -2.76 -2.35 -16.35
N PRO A 80 -3.55 -3.29 -16.90
CA PRO A 80 -3.63 -3.52 -18.34
C PRO A 80 -3.95 -2.24 -19.14
N ARG A 81 -3.27 -2.00 -20.26
CA ARG A 81 -3.36 -0.73 -21.03
C ARG A 81 -4.79 -0.35 -21.45
N GLU A 82 -5.63 -1.34 -21.73
CA GLU A 82 -7.04 -1.14 -22.08
C GLU A 82 -7.82 -0.42 -20.97
N GLN A 83 -7.48 -0.69 -19.71
CA GLN A 83 -8.12 -0.10 -18.53
C GLN A 83 -7.51 1.26 -18.15
N VAL A 84 -6.25 1.51 -18.53
CA VAL A 84 -5.55 2.78 -18.24
C VAL A 84 -6.17 3.97 -18.99
N SER A 85 -6.69 3.75 -20.20
CA SER A 85 -7.37 4.80 -20.99
C SER A 85 -8.57 5.39 -20.24
N TYR A 86 -9.39 4.52 -19.63
CA TYR A 86 -10.54 4.91 -18.82
C TYR A 86 -10.15 5.64 -17.53
N ALA A 87 -9.08 5.20 -16.86
CA ALA A 87 -8.61 5.84 -15.64
C ALA A 87 -8.09 7.27 -15.89
N LYS A 88 -7.40 7.51 -17.01
CA LYS A 88 -6.92 8.86 -17.36
C LYS A 88 -8.03 9.86 -17.63
N GLN A 89 -9.16 9.44 -18.20
CA GLN A 89 -10.31 10.32 -18.47
C GLN A 89 -11.09 10.73 -17.21
N LYS A 90 -10.96 9.99 -16.11
CA LYS A 90 -11.77 10.19 -14.89
C LYS A 90 -11.07 11.03 -13.82
N TYR A 91 -9.74 11.05 -13.82
CA TYR A 91 -8.94 11.64 -12.73
C TYR A 91 -7.98 12.75 -13.21
N TYR A 92 -8.09 13.16 -14.48
CA TYR A 92 -7.49 14.35 -15.08
C TYR A 92 -8.56 15.09 -15.88
#